data_AF-F1TEC7-F1
#
_entry.id   AF-F1TEC7-F1
#
_cell.length_a   1.000
_cell.length_b   1.000
_cell.length_c   1.000
_cell.angle_alpha   90.00
_cell.angle_beta   90.00
_cell.angle_gamma   90.00
#
_symmetry.space_group_name_H-M   'P 1'
#
loop_
_entity.id
_entity.type
_entity.pdbx_description
1 polymer ?
#
loop_
_entity_poly.entity_id
_entity_poly.type
_entity_poly.pdbx_seq_one_letter_code
_entity_poly.pdbx_strand_id
1 'polypeptide(L)'
;MSNRFIDTIRENVKYPNSDGVYGNWDILNIGQRKFMIECADYMESMEHVIEQLFKEQQQQRWIPVSERLPGNPNPENGEPKAYLVTINKFAIVPTTLYYMGDGRWVREWDEPSEIYTNILAWRELPEPYKEGNHE
;
A
#
# COMPACT_ATOMS: atom_id res chain seq x y z
N MET A 1 -2.62 -13.97 8.66
CA MET A 1 -2.87 -15.41 8.94
C MET A 1 -4.38 -15.56 8.96
N SER A 2 -4.93 -16.59 8.32
CA SER A 2 -6.36 -16.64 7.91
C SER A 2 -7.36 -16.22 9.00
N ASN A 3 -8.26 -15.28 8.68
CA ASN A 3 -9.43 -14.83 9.47
C ASN A 3 -10.11 -15.94 10.28
N ARG A 4 -10.09 -17.18 9.75
CA ARG A 4 -10.56 -18.40 10.39
C ARG A 4 -10.02 -18.62 11.81
N PHE A 5 -8.78 -18.25 12.13
CA PHE A 5 -8.21 -18.41 13.47
C PHE A 5 -8.79 -17.39 14.47
N ILE A 6 -8.92 -16.13 14.05
CA ILE A 6 -9.51 -15.05 14.85
C ILE A 6 -11.00 -15.33 15.08
N ASP A 7 -11.72 -15.77 14.04
CA ASP A 7 -13.13 -16.16 14.10
C ASP A 7 -13.33 -17.34 15.07
N THR A 8 -12.45 -18.34 15.00
CA THR A 8 -12.48 -19.50 15.92
C THR A 8 -12.26 -19.09 17.38
N ILE A 9 -11.37 -18.12 17.66
CA ILE A 9 -11.18 -17.59 19.02
C ILE A 9 -12.45 -16.89 19.49
N ARG A 10 -13.04 -16.02 18.66
CA ARG A 10 -14.27 -15.28 18.99
C ARG A 10 -15.47 -16.21 19.21
N GLU A 11 -15.60 -17.28 18.43
CA GLU A 11 -16.67 -18.29 18.57
C GLU A 11 -16.52 -19.12 19.85
N ASN A 12 -15.32 -19.63 20.15
CA ASN A 12 -15.06 -20.42 21.37
C ASN A 12 -15.21 -19.59 22.65
N VAL A 13 -15.01 -18.27 22.58
CA VAL A 13 -15.26 -17.35 23.69
C VAL A 13 -16.76 -17.13 23.94
N LYS A 14 -17.58 -17.09 22.88
CA LYS A 14 -19.04 -16.89 22.96
C LYS A 14 -19.80 -18.15 23.39
N TYR A 15 -19.38 -19.32 22.92
CA TYR A 15 -20.07 -20.59 23.19
C TYR A 15 -19.07 -21.66 23.67
N PRO A 16 -18.78 -21.74 24.97
CA PRO A 16 -17.94 -22.82 25.47
C PRO A 16 -18.68 -24.15 25.35
N ASN A 17 -17.97 -25.18 24.87
CA ASN A 17 -18.49 -26.55 24.76
C ASN A 17 -19.23 -26.94 26.05
N SER A 18 -20.50 -27.32 25.89
CA SER A 18 -21.45 -27.65 26.97
C SER A 18 -21.25 -29.03 27.58
N ASP A 19 -20.09 -29.66 27.35
CA ASP A 19 -19.82 -31.01 27.85
C ASP A 19 -19.32 -30.91 29.28
N GLY A 20 -20.30 -30.81 30.18
CA GLY A 20 -20.15 -30.36 31.55
C GLY A 20 -19.23 -31.21 32.42
N VAL A 21 -18.37 -30.52 33.17
CA VAL A 21 -17.94 -30.88 34.52
C VAL A 21 -17.83 -29.59 35.33
N TYR A 22 -18.75 -29.41 36.28
CA TYR A 22 -18.77 -28.28 37.21
C TYR A 22 -17.59 -28.36 38.18
N GLY A 23 -16.84 -27.27 38.32
CA GLY A 23 -15.87 -27.12 39.41
C GLY A 23 -14.83 -26.04 39.18
N ASN A 24 -15.09 -24.83 39.67
CA ASN A 24 -14.09 -23.84 40.08
C ASN A 24 -13.11 -23.26 39.03
N TRP A 25 -13.31 -23.47 37.72
CA TRP A 25 -12.49 -22.90 36.64
C TRP A 25 -13.09 -21.65 35.96
N ASP A 26 -14.32 -21.25 36.31
CA ASP A 26 -15.06 -20.22 35.58
C ASP A 26 -14.48 -18.80 35.71
N ILE A 27 -13.78 -18.48 36.80
CA ILE A 27 -13.16 -17.15 37.01
C ILE A 27 -11.77 -17.07 36.36
N LEU A 28 -11.00 -18.16 36.36
CA LEU A 28 -9.75 -18.26 35.58
C LEU A 28 -10.03 -18.20 34.07
N ASN A 29 -11.18 -18.70 33.63
CA ASN A 29 -11.63 -18.66 32.24
C ASN A 29 -12.02 -17.26 31.77
N ILE A 30 -12.61 -16.39 32.60
CA ILE A 30 -13.01 -15.04 32.17
C ILE A 30 -11.77 -14.15 31.93
N GLY A 31 -10.78 -14.20 32.82
CA GLY A 31 -9.54 -13.45 32.65
C GLY A 31 -8.75 -13.89 31.42
N GLN A 32 -8.63 -15.20 31.22
CA GLN A 32 -8.00 -15.78 30.02
C GLN A 32 -8.79 -15.46 28.74
N ARG A 33 -10.12 -15.50 28.77
CA ARG A 33 -10.97 -15.09 27.63
C ARG A 33 -10.81 -13.62 27.29
N LYS A 34 -10.85 -12.74 28.29
CA LYS A 34 -10.66 -11.31 28.08
C LYS A 34 -9.29 -11.04 27.46
N PHE A 35 -8.24 -11.67 27.99
CA PHE A 35 -6.90 -11.61 27.42
C PHE A 35 -6.86 -12.13 25.96
N MET A 36 -7.51 -13.26 25.66
CA MET A 36 -7.56 -13.80 24.29
C MET A 36 -8.32 -12.91 23.31
N ILE A 37 -9.40 -12.24 23.74
CA ILE A 37 -10.11 -11.23 22.92
C ILE A 37 -9.18 -10.04 22.68
N GLU A 38 -8.55 -9.50 23.72
CA GLU A 38 -7.61 -8.38 23.60
C GLU A 38 -6.44 -8.73 22.66
N CYS A 39 -5.91 -9.95 22.74
CA CYS A 39 -4.91 -10.45 21.81
C CYS A 39 -5.46 -10.55 20.38
N ALA A 40 -6.69 -11.01 20.19
CA ALA A 40 -7.32 -11.12 18.87
C ALA A 40 -7.52 -9.73 18.23
N ASP A 41 -8.03 -8.77 19.00
CA ASP A 41 -8.21 -7.39 18.54
C ASP A 41 -6.87 -6.70 18.25
N TYR A 42 -5.84 -6.97 19.07
CA TYR A 42 -4.48 -6.50 18.81
C TYR A 42 -3.89 -7.11 17.53
N MET A 43 -4.08 -8.41 17.29
CA MET A 43 -3.62 -9.08 16.06
C MET A 43 -4.32 -8.51 14.82
N GLU A 44 -5.64 -8.28 14.87
CA GLU A 44 -6.39 -7.65 13.78
C GLU A 44 -5.89 -6.23 13.50
N SER A 45 -5.64 -5.44 14.54
CA SER A 45 -5.05 -4.11 14.42
C SER A 45 -3.65 -4.14 13.79
N MET A 46 -2.81 -5.10 14.19
CA MET A 46 -1.48 -5.28 13.63
C MET A 46 -1.52 -5.69 12.15
N GLU A 47 -2.44 -6.59 11.77
CA GLU A 47 -2.64 -6.96 10.36
C GLU A 47 -3.00 -5.73 9.52
N HIS A 48 -3.90 -4.88 10.02
CA HIS A 48 -4.23 -3.63 9.33
C HIS A 48 -3.04 -2.68 9.16
N VAL A 49 -2.23 -2.49 10.21
CA VAL A 49 -1.02 -1.65 10.13
C VAL A 49 -0.01 -2.21 9.14
N ILE A 50 0.20 -3.53 9.12
CA ILE A 50 1.11 -4.19 8.18
C ILE A 50 0.63 -3.98 6.73
N GLU A 51 -0.68 -4.11 6.48
CA GLU A 51 -1.26 -3.87 5.16
C GLU A 51 -1.06 -2.42 4.70
N GLN A 52 -1.27 -1.45 5.59
CA GLN A 52 -1.03 -0.04 5.31
C GLN A 52 0.44 0.23 4.97
N LEU A 53 1.37 -0.25 5.80
CA LEU A 53 2.81 -0.08 5.58
C LEU A 53 3.26 -0.73 4.27
N PHE A 54 2.75 -1.92 3.96
CA PHE A 54 3.05 -2.58 2.69
C PHE A 54 2.53 -1.74 1.51
N LYS A 55 1.31 -1.22 1.59
CA LYS A 55 0.74 -0.37 0.55
C LYS A 55 1.56 0.91 0.35
N GLU A 56 1.93 1.60 1.42
CA GLU A 56 2.76 2.81 1.37
C GLU A 56 4.14 2.53 0.76
N GLN A 57 4.78 1.43 1.18
CA GLN A 57 6.06 1.00 0.61
C GLN A 57 5.94 0.74 -0.90
N GLN A 58 4.85 0.08 -1.34
CA GLN A 58 4.59 -0.18 -2.75
C GLN A 58 4.28 1.10 -3.56
N GLN A 59 3.67 2.11 -2.94
CA GLN A 59 3.40 3.40 -3.59
C GLN A 59 4.67 4.25 -3.73
N GLN A 60 5.60 4.16 -2.78
CA GLN A 60 6.81 4.99 -2.77
C GLN A 60 8.01 4.39 -3.51
N ARG A 61 7.97 3.09 -3.83
CA ARG A 61 9.08 2.39 -4.48
C ARG A 61 9.30 2.84 -5.92
N TRP A 62 10.55 2.74 -6.36
CA TRP A 62 10.91 2.83 -7.77
C TRP A 62 10.51 1.54 -8.49
N ILE A 63 9.92 1.68 -9.67
CA ILE A 63 9.47 0.59 -10.53
C ILE A 63 10.35 0.59 -11.77
N PRO A 64 11.18 -0.44 -11.98
CA PRO A 64 11.96 -0.58 -13.21
C PRO A 64 11.03 -0.64 -14.42
N VAL A 65 11.39 0.01 -15.53
CA VAL A 65 10.60 -0.08 -16.78
C VAL A 65 10.53 -1.51 -17.31
N SER A 66 11.54 -2.33 -16.99
CA SER A 66 11.58 -3.76 -17.30
C SER A 66 10.59 -4.59 -16.48
N GLU A 67 10.16 -4.09 -15.31
CA GLU A 67 9.10 -4.72 -14.52
C GLU A 67 7.74 -4.38 -15.13
N ARG A 68 7.46 -3.08 -15.30
CA ARG A 68 6.24 -2.58 -15.96
C ARG A 68 6.36 -1.10 -16.30
N LEU A 69 5.53 -0.65 -17.23
CA LEU A 69 5.31 0.76 -17.54
C LEU A 69 4.11 1.32 -16.74
N PRO A 70 3.95 2.65 -16.65
CA PRO A 70 2.70 3.22 -16.17
C PRO A 70 1.52 2.78 -17.04
N GLY A 71 0.29 2.88 -16.52
CA GLY A 71 -0.90 2.68 -17.33
C GLY A 71 -0.92 3.66 -18.50
N ASN A 72 -1.30 3.20 -19.70
CA ASN A 72 -1.37 4.08 -20.86
C ASN A 72 -2.39 5.21 -20.58
N PRO A 73 -2.05 6.47 -20.92
CA PRO A 73 -2.95 7.59 -20.72
C PRO A 73 -4.24 7.35 -21.54
N ASN A 74 -5.40 7.68 -20.94
CA ASN A 74 -6.67 7.55 -21.65
C ASN A 74 -6.74 8.62 -22.76
N PRO A 75 -6.87 8.24 -24.04
CA PRO A 75 -6.86 9.19 -25.15
C PRO A 75 -8.04 10.17 -25.15
N GLU A 76 -9.14 9.86 -24.48
CA GLU A 76 -10.35 10.69 -24.54
C GLU A 76 -10.45 11.74 -23.42
N ASN A 77 -9.83 11.49 -22.25
CA ASN A 77 -10.01 12.31 -21.04
C ASN A 77 -8.81 12.26 -20.06
N GLY A 78 -7.68 11.69 -20.45
CA GLY A 78 -6.53 11.54 -19.56
C GLY A 78 -5.76 12.85 -19.42
N GLU A 79 -5.87 13.51 -18.26
CA GLU A 79 -4.91 14.55 -17.91
C GLU A 79 -3.48 13.97 -17.95
N PRO A 80 -2.50 14.73 -18.47
CA PRO A 80 -1.12 14.27 -18.52
C PRO A 80 -0.60 13.99 -17.11
N LYS A 81 -0.32 12.72 -16.79
CA LYS A 81 0.28 12.36 -15.50
C LYS A 81 1.80 12.42 -15.59
N ALA A 82 2.38 13.23 -14.71
CA ALA A 82 3.82 13.33 -14.54
C ALA A 82 4.33 12.30 -13.53
N TYR A 83 5.56 11.84 -13.74
CA TYR A 83 6.23 10.83 -12.92
C TYR A 83 7.66 11.26 -12.63
N LEU A 84 8.17 10.81 -11.48
CA LEU A 84 9.61 10.83 -11.25
C LEU A 84 10.24 9.69 -12.04
N VAL A 85 11.31 9.99 -12.76
CA VAL A 85 12.00 9.05 -13.63
C VAL A 85 13.51 9.11 -13.43
N THR A 86 14.16 7.98 -13.71
CA THR A 86 15.62 7.87 -13.81
C THR A 86 15.98 7.58 -15.25
N ILE A 87 16.79 8.44 -15.88
CA ILE A 87 17.20 8.29 -17.28
C ILE A 87 18.55 7.57 -17.33
N ASN A 88 18.73 6.64 -18.27
CA ASN A 88 19.92 5.80 -18.39
C ASN A 88 21.22 6.61 -18.55
N LYS A 89 22.25 6.18 -17.79
CA LYS A 89 23.70 6.46 -17.87
C LYS A 89 24.22 7.90 -17.96
N PHE A 90 23.37 8.93 -18.08
CA PHE A 90 23.84 10.33 -18.16
C PHE A 90 23.06 11.33 -17.31
N ALA A 91 21.89 10.96 -16.76
CA ALA A 91 21.22 11.80 -15.78
C ALA A 91 21.78 11.50 -14.39
N ILE A 92 22.52 12.47 -13.84
CA ILE A 92 23.07 12.39 -12.48
C ILE A 92 21.95 12.49 -11.42
N VAL A 93 20.80 13.06 -11.77
CA VAL A 93 19.68 13.34 -10.87
C VAL A 93 18.38 12.84 -11.50
N PRO A 94 17.48 12.21 -10.72
CA PRO A 94 16.12 11.94 -11.17
C PRO A 94 15.42 13.23 -11.62
N THR A 95 14.55 13.12 -12.63
CA THR A 95 13.77 14.25 -13.15
C THR A 95 12.30 13.88 -13.22
N THR A 96 11.45 14.86 -13.54
CA THR A 96 10.03 14.64 -13.82
C THR A 96 9.78 14.60 -15.32
N LEU A 97 9.02 13.63 -15.80
CA LEU A 97 8.55 13.52 -17.20
C LEU A 97 7.08 13.06 -17.25
N TYR A 98 6.38 13.38 -18.35
CA TYR A 98 5.05 12.87 -18.67
C TYR A 98 5.16 11.59 -19.48
N TYR A 99 4.30 10.61 -19.17
CA TYR A 99 4.24 9.35 -19.90
C TYR A 99 3.22 9.40 -21.04
N MET A 100 3.68 9.17 -22.27
CA MET A 100 2.83 9.19 -23.47
C MET A 100 2.27 7.82 -23.87
N GLY A 101 2.65 6.75 -23.16
CA GLY A 101 2.37 5.39 -23.59
C GLY A 101 3.51 4.74 -24.37
N ASP A 102 3.50 3.42 -24.36
CA ASP A 102 4.44 2.56 -25.08
C ASP A 102 5.93 2.88 -24.84
N GLY A 103 6.27 3.22 -23.59
CA GLY A 103 7.64 3.50 -23.18
C GLY A 103 8.19 4.86 -23.64
N ARG A 104 7.32 5.74 -24.18
CA ARG A 104 7.69 7.10 -24.60
C ARG A 104 7.37 8.11 -23.50
N TRP A 105 8.32 9.01 -23.27
CA TRP A 105 8.24 10.02 -22.22
C TRP A 105 8.64 11.38 -22.78
N VAL A 106 8.05 12.45 -22.26
CA VAL A 106 8.34 13.82 -22.69
C VAL A 106 8.43 14.77 -21.51
N ARG A 107 9.16 15.87 -21.68
CA ARG A 107 9.23 16.93 -20.67
C ARG A 107 7.98 17.82 -20.68
N GLU A 108 7.47 18.11 -21.87
CA GLU A 108 6.31 18.97 -22.11
C GLU A 108 5.25 18.16 -22.87
N TRP A 109 4.02 18.16 -22.36
CA TRP A 109 2.95 17.36 -22.94
C TRP A 109 2.38 17.97 -24.23
N ASP A 110 2.11 19.28 -24.21
CA ASP A 110 1.39 19.96 -25.29
C ASP A 110 2.25 20.19 -26.54
N GLU A 111 3.55 20.49 -26.34
CA GLU A 111 4.52 20.72 -27.42
C GLU A 111 5.78 19.86 -27.20
N PRO A 112 5.70 18.55 -27.44
CA PRO A 112 6.81 17.64 -27.14
C PRO A 112 8.01 17.90 -28.06
N SER A 113 9.04 18.52 -27.50
CA SER A 113 10.29 18.84 -28.18
C SER A 113 11.26 17.65 -28.25
N GLU A 114 11.22 16.75 -27.27
CA GLU A 114 12.11 15.59 -27.17
C GLU A 114 11.37 14.39 -26.57
N ILE A 115 11.55 13.21 -27.19
CA ILE A 115 11.00 11.93 -26.72
C ILE A 115 12.11 11.10 -26.07
N TYR A 116 11.98 10.86 -24.78
CA TYR A 116 12.86 9.98 -24.02
C TYR A 116 12.34 8.55 -24.05
N THR A 117 13.21 7.61 -24.46
CA THR A 117 12.93 6.16 -24.47
C THR A 117 13.90 5.36 -23.60
N ASN A 118 14.90 6.02 -23.04
CA ASN A 118 15.97 5.44 -22.24
C ASN A 118 15.72 5.56 -20.72
N ILE A 119 14.47 5.47 -20.28
CA ILE A 119 14.10 5.49 -18.86
C ILE A 119 14.44 4.14 -18.22
N LEU A 120 15.05 4.12 -17.03
CA LEU A 120 15.40 2.91 -16.28
C LEU A 120 14.32 2.51 -15.27
N ALA A 121 13.81 3.48 -14.52
CA ALA A 121 12.79 3.28 -13.52
C ALA A 121 11.95 4.55 -13.33
N TRP A 122 10.73 4.36 -12.86
CA TRP A 122 9.76 5.42 -12.60
C TRP A 122 9.06 5.23 -11.26
N ARG A 123 8.47 6.29 -10.73
CA ARG A 123 7.50 6.23 -9.62
C ARG A 123 6.51 7.39 -9.70
N GLU A 124 5.38 7.27 -9.03
CA GLU A 124 4.42 8.38 -8.92
C GLU A 124 5.03 9.57 -8.18
N LEU A 125 4.56 10.78 -8.48
CA LEU A 125 4.90 11.95 -7.70
C LEU A 125 4.38 11.78 -6.26
N PRO A 126 5.15 12.20 -5.24
CA PRO A 126 4.62 12.25 -3.89
C PRO A 126 3.45 13.24 -3.84
N GLU A 127 2.55 13.03 -2.88
CA GLU A 127 1.52 14.02 -2.57
C GLU A 127 2.17 15.39 -2.34
N PRO A 128 1.65 16.46 -2.99
CA PRO A 128 2.14 17.81 -2.75
C PRO A 128 2.10 18.14 -1.26
N TYR A 129 3.16 18.79 -0.78
CA TYR A 129 3.17 19.30 0.59
C TYR A 129 2.02 20.29 0.77
N LYS A 130 1.17 20.04 1.78
CA LYS A 130 0.11 20.96 2.19
C LYS A 130 0.59 21.62 3.48
N GLU A 131 0.92 22.89 3.39
CA GLU A 131 1.20 23.68 4.59
C GLU A 131 -0.08 23.70 5.45
N GLY A 132 0.02 23.24 6.69
CA GLY A 132 -1.05 23.47 7.66
C GLY A 132 -1.02 24.96 8.02
N ASN A 133 -2.18 25.60 8.16
CA ASN A 133 -2.27 27.02 8.55
C ASN A 133 -1.34 27.32 9.73
N HIS A 134 -0.16 27.84 9.43
CA HIS A 134 0.79 28.38 10.38
C HIS A 134 0.59 29.90 10.40
N GLU A 135 -0.60 30.32 10.85
CA GLU A 135 -0.86 31.69 11.32
C GLU A 135 -0.92 31.69 12.86
#